data_AF-A0A744X3S3-F1
#
_entry.id   AF-A0A744X3S3-F1
#
_cell.length_a   1.000
_cell.length_b   1.000
_cell.length_c   1.000
_cell.angle_alpha   90.00
_cell.angle_beta   90.00
_cell.angle_gamma   90.00
#
_symmetry.space_group_name_H-M   'P 1'
#
loop_
_entity.id
_entity.type
_entity.pdbx_description
1 polymer ?
#
loop_
_entity_poly.entity_id
_entity_poly.type
_entity_poly.pdbx_seq_one_letter_code
_entity_poly.pdbx_strand_id
1 'polypeptide(L)'
;QCVMLPNRALGFLSFSRSSLRCSSFTYDEVELRLQLLARESLSALTRFEDDMVMAPEMRFSKREKEILKWTAEGKTSSEIAIILSISENTVNFHQKNMQKKFNAPNKTQIACYAAATGLI
;
A
#
# COMPACT_ATOMS: atom_id res chain seq x y z
N GLN A 1 -9.50 -18.69 -1.27
CA GLN A 1 -9.20 -17.78 -2.40
C GLN A 1 -8.26 -16.68 -1.96
N CYS A 2 -7.29 -16.29 -2.81
CA CYS A 2 -6.40 -15.16 -2.56
C CYS A 2 -6.81 -13.96 -3.43
N VAL A 3 -6.79 -12.76 -2.86
CA VAL A 3 -7.07 -11.49 -3.57
C VAL A 3 -5.99 -10.48 -3.20
N MET A 4 -5.42 -9.80 -4.21
CA MET A 4 -4.52 -8.67 -4.00
C MET A 4 -5.33 -7.37 -3.93
N LEU A 5 -5.14 -6.62 -2.85
CA LEU A 5 -5.79 -5.33 -2.62
C LEU A 5 -5.02 -4.19 -3.32
N PRO A 6 -5.64 -3.00 -3.51
CA PRO A 6 -4.98 -1.84 -4.13
C PRO A 6 -3.70 -1.38 -3.41
N ASN A 7 -3.63 -1.55 -2.08
CA ASN A 7 -2.45 -1.29 -1.26
C ASN A 7 -1.42 -2.43 -1.30
N ARG A 8 -1.59 -3.40 -2.20
CA ARG A 8 -0.76 -4.60 -2.41
C ARG A 8 -0.76 -5.59 -1.24
N ALA A 9 -1.66 -5.45 -0.27
CA ALA A 9 -1.90 -6.48 0.73
C ALA A 9 -2.53 -7.72 0.08
N LEU A 10 -2.16 -8.91 0.58
CA LEU A 10 -2.75 -10.18 0.15
C LEU A 10 -3.78 -10.62 1.17
N GLY A 11 -5.05 -10.68 0.76
CA GLY A 11 -6.14 -11.20 1.57
C GLY A 11 -6.44 -12.65 1.23
N PHE A 12 -6.62 -13.48 2.26
CA PHE A 12 -6.97 -14.88 2.13
C PHE A 12 -8.34 -15.12 2.77
N LEU A 13 -9.28 -15.63 1.98
CA LEU A 13 -10.58 -16.10 2.47
C LEU A 13 -10.62 -17.63 2.37
N SER A 14 -10.77 -18.27 3.53
CA SER A 14 -10.76 -19.73 3.69
C SER A 14 -12.06 -20.19 4.32
N PHE A 15 -12.65 -21.25 3.76
CA PHE A 15 -13.82 -21.91 4.31
C PHE A 15 -13.48 -23.35 4.66
N SER A 16 -14.03 -23.84 5.76
CA SER A 16 -13.93 -25.25 6.16
C SER A 16 -15.32 -25.78 6.51
N ARG A 17 -15.52 -27.08 6.33
CA ARG A 17 -16.75 -27.77 6.73
C ARG A 17 -16.39 -29.06 7.47
N SER A 18 -17.14 -29.39 8.51
CA SER A 18 -16.98 -30.63 9.30
C SER A 18 -17.87 -31.77 8.80
N SER A 19 -18.84 -31.49 7.92
CA SER A 19 -19.80 -32.46 7.38
C SER A 19 -19.49 -32.79 5.92
N LEU A 20 -19.53 -34.09 5.59
CA LEU A 20 -19.35 -34.61 4.23
C LEU A 20 -20.65 -34.65 3.41
N ARG A 21 -21.74 -34.08 3.93
CA ARG A 21 -23.00 -34.01 3.16
C ARG A 21 -22.72 -33.32 1.81
N CYS A 22 -23.11 -34.00 0.74
CA CYS A 22 -22.84 -33.59 -0.63
C CYS A 22 -23.46 -32.22 -0.89
N SER A 23 -22.62 -31.23 -1.20
CA SER A 23 -23.06 -29.95 -1.72
C SER A 23 -23.38 -30.14 -3.20
N SER A 24 -24.57 -29.73 -3.63
CA SER A 24 -25.04 -29.82 -5.03
C SER A 24 -24.36 -28.85 -6.00
N PHE A 25 -23.31 -28.14 -5.57
CA PHE A 25 -22.61 -27.15 -6.37
C PHE A 25 -21.46 -27.78 -7.16
N THR A 26 -21.25 -27.30 -8.39
CA THR A 26 -20.05 -27.64 -9.16
C THR A 26 -18.81 -26.93 -8.60
N TYR A 27 -17.61 -27.43 -8.89
CA TYR A 27 -16.37 -26.79 -8.44
C TYR A 27 -16.24 -25.36 -8.98
N ASP A 28 -16.56 -25.15 -10.26
CA ASP A 28 -16.52 -23.82 -10.91
C ASP A 28 -17.46 -22.82 -10.22
N GLU A 29 -18.66 -23.26 -9.83
CA GLU A 29 -19.61 -22.41 -9.13
C GLU A 29 -19.10 -22.00 -7.74
N VAL A 30 -18.50 -22.95 -7.01
CA VAL A 30 -17.89 -22.67 -5.71
C VAL A 30 -16.72 -21.72 -5.88
N GLU A 31 -15.86 -21.93 -6.87
CA GLU A 31 -14.71 -21.07 -7.14
C GLU A 31 -15.12 -19.62 -7.43
N LEU A 32 -16.07 -19.42 -8.34
CA LEU A 32 -16.57 -18.09 -8.68
C LEU A 32 -17.22 -17.39 -7.48
N ARG A 33 -18.02 -18.11 -6.68
CA ARG A 33 -18.62 -17.56 -5.46
C ARG A 33 -17.56 -17.17 -4.44
N LEU A 34 -16.56 -18.00 -4.23
CA LEU A 34 -15.45 -17.71 -3.31
C LEU A 34 -14.61 -16.52 -3.78
N GLN A 35 -14.40 -16.39 -5.09
CA GLN A 35 -13.72 -15.24 -5.69
C GLN A 35 -14.50 -13.94 -5.47
N LEU A 36 -15.81 -13.96 -5.70
CA LEU A 36 -16.66 -12.81 -5.42
C LEU A 36 -16.65 -12.46 -3.93
N LEU A 37 -16.89 -13.43 -3.05
CA LEU A 37 -16.93 -13.20 -1.60
C LEU A 37 -15.60 -12.64 -1.07
N ALA A 38 -14.47 -13.16 -1.51
CA ALA A 38 -13.15 -12.67 -1.10
C ALA A 38 -12.94 -11.22 -1.53
N ARG A 39 -13.28 -10.89 -2.79
CA ARG A 39 -13.13 -9.54 -3.33
C ARG A 39 -14.04 -8.54 -2.62
N GLU A 40 -15.32 -8.85 -2.49
CA GLU A 40 -16.31 -7.91 -1.96
C GLU A 40 -16.15 -7.69 -0.45
N SER A 41 -15.87 -8.73 0.31
CA SER A 41 -15.65 -8.58 1.76
C SER A 41 -14.41 -7.73 2.07
N LEU A 42 -13.28 -7.98 1.41
CA LEU A 42 -12.06 -7.20 1.62
C LEU A 42 -12.20 -5.76 1.07
N SER A 43 -12.90 -5.58 -0.06
CA SER A 43 -13.21 -4.23 -0.56
C SER A 43 -14.11 -3.46 0.41
N ALA A 44 -15.07 -4.13 1.05
CA ALA A 44 -15.92 -3.49 2.06
C ALA A 44 -15.10 -3.06 3.27
N LEU A 45 -14.24 -3.94 3.82
CA LEU A 45 -13.33 -3.60 4.91
C LEU A 45 -12.42 -2.42 4.58
N THR A 46 -11.93 -2.35 3.33
CA THR A 46 -11.09 -1.22 2.87
C THR A 46 -11.87 0.09 2.88
N ARG A 47 -13.16 0.07 2.49
CA ARG A 47 -14.03 1.26 2.53
C ARG A 47 -14.37 1.70 3.94
N PHE A 48 -14.42 0.77 4.90
CA PHE A 48 -14.65 1.07 6.31
C PHE A 48 -13.39 1.50 7.07
N GLU A 49 -12.25 1.58 6.38
CA GLU A 49 -10.96 1.89 7.02
C GLU A 49 -10.61 0.92 8.15
N ASP A 50 -10.97 -0.35 7.98
CA ASP A 50 -10.69 -1.40 8.96
C ASP A 50 -9.18 -1.66 9.06
N ASP A 51 -8.66 -1.65 10.29
CA ASP A 51 -7.25 -1.87 10.61
C ASP A 51 -6.70 -3.18 10.02
N MET A 52 -7.54 -4.20 9.80
CA MET A 52 -7.13 -5.49 9.23
C MET A 52 -6.59 -5.37 7.80
N VAL A 53 -7.08 -4.40 7.02
CA VAL A 53 -6.74 -4.23 5.61
C VAL A 53 -6.02 -2.93 5.30
N MET A 54 -5.90 -2.03 6.27
CA MET A 54 -5.25 -0.74 6.09
C MET A 54 -3.74 -0.81 6.27
N ALA A 55 -3.02 -0.15 5.37
CA ALA A 55 -1.58 0.06 5.50
C ALA A 55 -1.34 1.36 6.29
N PRO A 56 -0.28 1.44 7.12
CA PRO A 56 0.15 2.68 7.76
C PRO A 56 0.06 3.90 6.83
N GLU A 57 -0.72 4.89 7.26
CA GLU A 57 -1.06 6.03 6.42
C GLU A 57 0.12 6.99 6.26
N MET A 58 0.53 7.24 5.03
CA MET A 58 1.54 8.25 4.69
C MET A 58 0.88 9.57 4.31
N ARG A 59 0.58 10.40 5.32
CA ARG A 59 0.04 11.76 5.15
C ARG A 59 1.11 12.75 4.67
N PHE A 60 1.53 12.59 3.43
CA PHE A 60 2.50 13.48 2.77
C PHE A 60 1.80 14.50 1.87
N SER A 61 2.30 15.73 1.91
CA SER A 61 1.91 16.80 0.99
C SER A 61 2.29 16.44 -0.45
N LYS A 62 1.67 17.12 -1.42
CA LYS A 62 1.99 16.94 -2.85
C LYS A 62 3.49 17.10 -3.13
N ARG A 63 4.13 18.09 -2.51
CA ARG A 63 5.57 18.36 -2.67
C ARG A 63 6.45 17.30 -2.02
N GLU A 64 6.06 16.79 -0.86
CA GLU A 64 6.74 15.66 -0.21
C GLU A 64 6.68 14.39 -1.08
N LYS A 65 5.52 14.07 -1.66
CA LYS A 65 5.37 12.92 -2.58
C LYS A 65 6.23 13.08 -3.83
N GLU A 66 6.33 14.28 -4.39
CA GLU A 66 7.18 14.57 -5.56
C GLU A 66 8.66 14.36 -5.25
N ILE A 67 9.15 14.87 -4.12
CA ILE A 67 10.52 14.63 -3.65
C ILE A 67 10.76 13.13 -3.41
N LEU A 68 9.77 12.44 -2.84
CA LEU A 68 9.85 11.02 -2.53
C LEU A 68 9.94 10.15 -3.80
N LYS A 69 9.21 10.51 -4.88
CA LYS A 69 9.32 9.84 -6.19
C LYS A 69 10.75 9.85 -6.70
N TRP A 70 11.38 11.02 -6.76
CA TRP A 70 12.77 11.12 -7.19
C TRP A 70 13.75 10.43 -6.23
N THR A 71 13.44 10.40 -4.93
CA THR A 71 14.22 9.65 -3.95
C THR A 71 14.15 8.14 -4.22
N ALA A 72 12.98 7.62 -4.62
CA ALA A 72 12.79 6.21 -4.99
C ALA A 72 13.51 5.85 -6.29
N GLU A 73 13.62 6.79 -7.23
CA GLU A 73 14.45 6.68 -8.45
C GLU A 73 15.97 6.78 -8.17
N GLY A 74 16.38 6.88 -6.90
CA GLY A 74 17.79 6.91 -6.51
C GLY A 74 18.47 8.28 -6.63
N LYS A 75 17.71 9.36 -6.84
CA LYS A 75 18.29 10.71 -6.92
C LYS A 75 18.78 11.23 -5.58
N THR A 76 19.91 11.91 -5.62
CA THR A 76 20.49 12.63 -4.47
C THR A 76 19.73 13.93 -4.20
N SER A 77 19.86 14.48 -2.99
CA SER A 77 19.14 15.72 -2.62
C SER A 77 19.52 16.91 -3.51
N SER A 78 20.76 16.97 -3.99
CA SER A 78 21.24 17.98 -4.93
C SER A 78 20.66 17.80 -6.34
N GLU A 79 20.55 16.58 -6.86
CA GLU A 79 19.87 16.32 -8.13
C GLU A 79 18.39 16.66 -8.07
N ILE A 80 17.71 16.28 -6.97
CA ILE A 80 16.29 16.62 -6.75
C ILE A 80 16.10 18.13 -6.71
N ALA A 81 17.01 18.85 -6.04
CA ALA A 81 16.99 20.30 -5.97
C ALA A 81 17.06 20.95 -7.36
N ILE A 82 17.91 20.43 -8.25
CA ILE A 82 18.01 20.86 -9.65
C ILE A 82 16.70 20.57 -10.40
N ILE A 83 16.21 19.32 -10.34
CA ILE A 83 14.98 18.90 -11.05
C ILE A 83 13.78 19.75 -10.65
N LEU A 84 13.67 20.04 -9.35
CA LEU A 84 12.51 20.72 -8.77
C LEU A 84 12.71 22.23 -8.60
N SER A 85 13.82 22.78 -9.07
CA SER A 85 14.20 24.21 -8.98
C SER A 85 14.05 24.80 -7.57
N ILE A 86 14.56 24.08 -6.56
CA ILE A 86 14.59 24.51 -5.16
C ILE A 86 15.99 24.29 -4.57
N SER A 87 16.22 24.81 -3.36
CA SER A 87 17.50 24.55 -2.68
C SER A 87 17.59 23.11 -2.16
N GLU A 88 18.81 22.56 -2.09
CA GLU A 88 19.07 21.26 -1.46
C GLU A 88 18.61 21.25 0.02
N ASN A 89 18.73 22.37 0.72
CA ASN A 89 18.23 22.54 2.08
C ASN A 89 16.71 22.35 2.15
N THR A 90 15.96 22.84 1.16
CA THR A 90 14.51 22.65 1.06
C THR A 90 14.16 21.18 0.85
N VAL A 91 14.92 20.46 0.01
CA VAL A 91 14.75 19.01 -0.19
C VAL A 91 15.00 18.25 1.12
N ASN A 92 16.12 18.54 1.78
CA ASN A 92 16.50 17.91 3.05
C ASN A 92 15.49 18.21 4.16
N PHE A 93 14.92 19.41 4.19
CA PHE A 93 13.84 19.78 5.11
C PHE A 93 12.59 18.91 4.89
N HIS A 94 12.13 18.75 3.66
CA HIS A 94 10.99 17.87 3.36
C HIS A 94 11.28 16.40 3.67
N GLN A 95 12.50 15.90 3.38
CA GLN A 95 12.89 14.54 3.74
C GLN A 95 12.85 14.30 5.26
N LYS A 96 13.36 15.25 6.06
CA LYS A 96 13.29 15.18 7.53
C LYS A 96 11.85 15.24 8.04
N ASN A 97 10.98 16.05 7.42
CA ASN A 97 9.58 16.11 7.79
C ASN A 97 8.85 14.79 7.50
N MET A 98 9.11 14.16 6.34
CA MET A 98 8.56 12.84 6.03
C MET A 98 9.05 11.77 7.02
N GLN A 99 10.35 11.78 7.36
CA GLN A 99 10.93 10.88 8.37
C GLN A 99 10.25 11.03 9.73
N LYS A 100 10.04 12.27 10.17
CA LYS A 100 9.34 12.54 11.43
C LYS A 100 7.87 12.10 11.38
N LYS A 101 7.15 12.38 10.29
CA LYS A 101 5.73 12.02 10.13
C LYS A 101 5.50 10.50 10.11
N PHE A 102 6.37 9.76 9.43
CA PHE A 102 6.27 8.31 9.29
C PHE A 102 7.06 7.54 10.35
N ASN A 103 7.72 8.25 11.28
CA ASN A 103 8.61 7.68 12.29
C ASN A 103 9.68 6.73 11.68
N ALA A 104 10.34 7.20 10.62
CA ALA A 104 11.37 6.44 9.93
C ALA A 104 12.79 6.98 10.22
N PRO A 105 13.78 6.11 10.46
CA PRO A 105 15.19 6.47 10.63
C PRO A 105 15.85 7.07 9.39
N ASN A 106 15.38 6.76 8.18
CA ASN A 106 16.00 7.24 6.95
C ASN A 106 15.00 7.38 5.79
N LYS A 107 15.41 8.13 4.76
CA LYS A 107 14.61 8.36 3.54
C LYS A 107 14.37 7.10 2.72
N THR A 108 15.28 6.13 2.79
CA THR A 108 15.19 4.87 2.04
C THR A 108 14.01 4.04 2.52
N GLN A 109 13.80 3.91 3.83
CA GLN A 109 12.65 3.20 4.39
C GLN A 109 11.33 3.80 3.91
N ILE A 110 11.24 5.13 3.88
CA ILE A 110 10.04 5.83 3.39
C ILE A 110 9.82 5.57 1.91
N ALA A 111 10.88 5.68 1.10
CA ALA A 111 10.79 5.45 -0.34
C ALA A 111 10.38 4.00 -0.65
N CYS A 112 11.02 3.01 0.00
CA CYS A 112 10.67 1.60 -0.15
C CYS A 112 9.23 1.31 0.28
N TYR A 113 8.79 1.86 1.41
CA TYR A 113 7.43 1.63 1.90
C TYR A 113 6.37 2.28 1.00
N ALA A 114 6.61 3.52 0.56
CA ALA A 114 5.72 4.22 -0.36
C ALA A 114 5.60 3.46 -1.70
N ALA A 115 6.72 2.97 -2.23
CA ALA A 115 6.73 2.14 -3.42
C ALA A 115 6.01 0.80 -3.18
N ALA A 116 6.23 0.15 -2.03
CA ALA A 116 5.65 -1.14 -1.69
C ALA A 116 4.13 -1.10 -1.48
N THR A 117 3.59 0.04 -1.04
CA THR A 117 2.14 0.25 -0.81
C THR A 117 1.42 0.90 -1.99
N GLY A 118 2.15 1.24 -3.06
CA GLY A 118 1.58 1.88 -4.26
C GLY A 118 1.24 3.37 -4.08
N LEU A 119 1.84 4.03 -3.09
CA LEU A 119 1.71 5.48 -2.91
C LEU A 119 2.45 6.27 -3.99
N ILE A 120 3.57 5.72 -4.48
CA ILE A 120 4.40 6.23 -5.56
C ILE A 120 4.68 5.17 -6.61
#